data_AF-A0A4Y2VXM8-F1
#
_entry.id   AF-A0A4Y2VXM8-F1
#
_cell.length_a   1.000
_cell.length_b   1.000
_cell.length_c   1.000
_cell.angle_alpha   90.00
_cell.angle_beta   90.00
_cell.angle_gamma   90.00
#
_symmetry.space_group_name_H-M   'P 1'
#
loop_
_entity.id
_entity.type
_entity.pdbx_description
1 polymer ?
#
loop_
_entity_poly.entity_id
_entity_poly.type
_entity_poly.pdbx_seq_one_letter_code
_entity_poly.pdbx_strand_id
1 'polypeptide(L)'
;MIRFAMNTSKCDTTGHTAAYLQFGRELRTTDDVNHDLRSLIENDNFVAEITPYLKHFARLTPQIRERVEQKQDQRKKYFDKNRRPIYYQPGDKVWVTLHPKSSRSDKRSKKFYPKREGLIS
;
A
#
# COMPACT_ATOMS: atom_id res chain seq x y z
N MET A 1 -4.52 -14.62 13.64
CA MET A 1 -5.80 -13.93 13.32
C MET A 1 -5.63 -12.61 12.58
N ILE A 2 -4.81 -11.66 13.04
CA ILE A 2 -4.67 -10.32 12.39
C ILE A 2 -4.27 -10.40 10.91
N ARG A 3 -3.27 -11.22 10.57
CA ARG A 3 -2.79 -11.36 9.18
C ARG A 3 -3.87 -11.82 8.21
N PHE A 4 -4.72 -12.77 8.63
CA PHE A 4 -5.80 -13.29 7.82
C PHE A 4 -6.85 -12.20 7.54
N ALA A 5 -7.33 -11.55 8.60
CA ALA A 5 -8.31 -10.46 8.49
C ALA A 5 -7.81 -9.30 7.61
N MET A 6 -6.54 -8.91 7.77
CA MET A 6 -5.94 -7.86 6.92
C MET A 6 -5.88 -8.26 5.44
N ASN A 7 -5.64 -9.54 5.16
CA ASN A 7 -5.52 -10.03 3.78
C ASN A 7 -6.88 -10.22 3.08
N THR A 8 -7.96 -10.47 3.84
CA THR A 8 -9.33 -10.65 3.33
C THR A 8 -10.18 -9.38 3.43
N SER A 9 -9.72 -8.35 4.12
CA SER A 9 -10.38 -7.04 4.12
C SER A 9 -10.17 -6.30 2.80
N LYS A 10 -11.24 -5.70 2.27
CA LYS A 10 -11.15 -4.83 1.09
C LYS A 10 -10.42 -3.54 1.42
N CYS A 11 -9.55 -3.10 0.53
CA CYS A 11 -8.88 -1.80 0.63
C CYS A 11 -9.66 -0.75 -0.16
N ASP A 12 -9.91 0.43 0.42
CA ASP A 12 -10.63 1.52 -0.28
C ASP A 12 -9.88 2.01 -1.54
N THR A 13 -8.55 2.00 -1.48
CA THR A 13 -7.68 2.49 -2.56
C THR A 13 -7.75 1.56 -3.79
N THR A 14 -7.64 0.25 -3.58
CA THR A 14 -7.62 -0.74 -4.68
C THR A 14 -8.99 -1.34 -4.98
N GLY A 15 -9.95 -1.25 -4.06
CA GLY A 15 -11.30 -1.85 -4.17
C GLY A 15 -11.35 -3.36 -3.92
N HIS A 16 -10.20 -4.03 -3.84
CA HIS A 16 -10.06 -5.47 -3.68
C HIS A 16 -9.29 -5.82 -2.40
N THR A 17 -9.32 -7.10 -2.02
CA THR A 17 -8.54 -7.63 -0.90
C THR A 17 -7.08 -7.82 -1.30
N ALA A 18 -6.17 -7.81 -0.33
CA ALA A 18 -4.75 -8.05 -0.62
C ALA A 18 -4.51 -9.48 -1.14
N ALA A 19 -5.27 -10.45 -0.63
CA ALA A 19 -5.25 -11.82 -1.10
C ALA A 19 -5.61 -11.94 -2.59
N TYR A 20 -6.71 -11.29 -3.01
CA TYR A 20 -7.17 -11.31 -4.39
C TYR A 20 -6.14 -10.72 -5.35
N LEU A 21 -5.51 -9.61 -4.97
CA LEU A 21 -4.50 -8.97 -5.82
C LEU A 21 -3.23 -9.81 -5.99
N GLN A 22 -2.84 -10.56 -4.95
CA GLN A 22 -1.62 -11.37 -4.96
C GLN A 22 -1.81 -12.73 -5.64
N PHE A 23 -2.94 -13.39 -5.36
CA PHE A 23 -3.17 -14.79 -5.76
C PHE A 23 -4.26 -14.92 -6.82
N GLY A 24 -4.92 -13.81 -7.18
CA GLY A 24 -6.07 -13.81 -8.08
C GLY A 24 -7.36 -14.39 -7.47
N ARG A 25 -7.32 -14.81 -6.21
CA ARG A 25 -8.43 -15.44 -5.49
C ARG A 25 -8.45 -15.05 -4.03
N GLU A 26 -9.61 -15.16 -3.40
CA GLU A 26 -9.77 -14.92 -1.97
C GLU A 26 -9.20 -16.08 -1.14
N LEU A 27 -8.73 -15.78 0.06
CA LEU A 27 -8.33 -16.80 1.03
C LEU A 27 -9.58 -17.49 1.59
N ARG A 28 -9.55 -18.81 1.67
CA ARG A 28 -10.63 -19.63 2.25
C ARG A 28 -10.39 -19.84 3.75
N THR A 29 -11.47 -19.86 4.52
CA THR A 29 -11.46 -20.33 5.92
C THR A 29 -11.63 -21.84 5.97
N THR A 30 -11.33 -22.44 7.14
CA THR A 30 -11.58 -23.88 7.36
C THR A 30 -13.07 -24.22 7.28
N ASP A 31 -13.94 -23.27 7.60
CA ASP A 31 -15.38 -23.42 7.48
C ASP A 31 -15.82 -23.44 6.00
N ASP A 32 -15.26 -22.52 5.20
CA ASP A 32 -15.50 -22.50 3.75
C ASP A 32 -15.09 -23.84 3.12
N VAL A 33 -13.91 -24.39 3.47
CA VAL A 33 -13.43 -25.66 2.89
C VAL A 33 -14.38 -26.83 3.18
N ASN A 34 -15.03 -26.85 4.34
CA ASN A 34 -15.93 -27.93 4.73
C ASN A 34 -17.34 -27.80 4.14
N HIS A 35 -17.78 -26.58 3.84
CA HIS A 35 -19.13 -26.28 3.32
C HIS A 35 -19.15 -25.97 1.82
N ASP A 36 -17.99 -25.88 1.16
CA ASP A 36 -17.89 -25.48 -0.23
C ASP A 36 -18.29 -26.62 -1.19
N LEU A 37 -19.60 -26.76 -1.41
CA LEU A 37 -20.17 -27.62 -2.45
C LEU A 37 -19.71 -27.21 -3.87
N ARG A 38 -19.15 -26.00 -4.06
CA ARG A 38 -18.57 -25.58 -5.35
C ARG A 38 -17.34 -26.41 -5.71
N SER A 39 -16.57 -26.85 -4.73
CA SER A 39 -15.42 -27.73 -4.97
C SER A 39 -15.82 -29.09 -5.56
N LEU A 40 -17.03 -29.58 -5.26
CA LEU A 40 -17.59 -30.79 -5.86
C LEU A 40 -18.18 -30.52 -7.26
N ILE A 41 -18.82 -29.37 -7.46
CA ILE A 41 -19.40 -28.97 -8.76
C ILE A 41 -18.31 -28.55 -9.78
N GLU A 42 -17.19 -27.99 -9.32
CA GLU A 42 -16.06 -27.57 -10.16
C GLU A 42 -15.08 -28.71 -10.46
N ASN A 43 -15.00 -29.76 -9.64
CA ASN A 43 -14.15 -30.93 -9.92
C ASN A 43 -14.61 -31.71 -11.16
N ASP A 44 -15.91 -31.71 -11.47
CA ASP A 44 -16.44 -32.30 -12.72
C ASP A 44 -16.21 -31.41 -13.96
N ASN A 45 -15.72 -30.18 -13.77
CA ASN A 45 -15.29 -29.24 -14.80
C ASN A 45 -13.77 -29.01 -14.74
N PHE A 46 -13.01 -30.10 -14.61
CA PHE A 46 -11.55 -30.11 -14.70
C PHE A 46 -11.14 -29.49 -16.07
N VAL A 47 -10.72 -28.22 -16.02
CA VAL A 47 -10.46 -27.29 -17.14
C VAL A 47 -11.70 -26.55 -17.71
N ALA A 48 -12.49 -25.90 -16.87
CA ALA A 48 -13.21 -24.68 -17.30
C ALA A 48 -12.19 -23.54 -17.54
N GLU A 49 -11.49 -23.64 -18.67
CA GLU A 49 -10.64 -22.65 -19.35
C GLU A 49 -9.89 -21.63 -18.43
N ILE A 50 -8.58 -21.81 -18.26
CA ILE A 50 -7.67 -20.77 -17.71
C ILE A 50 -7.85 -19.42 -18.45
N THR A 51 -8.24 -19.50 -19.72
CA THR A 51 -8.38 -18.40 -20.69
C THR A 51 -9.37 -17.29 -20.29
N PRO A 52 -10.67 -17.52 -19.99
CA PRO A 52 -11.61 -16.52 -19.52
C PRO A 52 -11.20 -15.87 -18.19
N TYR A 53 -10.65 -16.65 -17.26
CA TYR A 53 -10.17 -16.11 -15.98
C TYR A 53 -9.00 -15.13 -16.19
N LEU A 54 -8.00 -15.52 -16.99
CA LEU A 54 -6.90 -14.61 -17.36
C LEU A 54 -7.40 -13.37 -18.12
N LYS A 55 -8.36 -13.53 -19.05
CA LYS A 55 -8.99 -12.42 -19.76
C LYS A 55 -9.69 -11.46 -18.80
N HIS A 56 -10.39 -11.98 -17.79
CA HIS A 56 -11.04 -11.18 -16.76
C HIS A 56 -10.01 -10.42 -15.91
N PHE A 57 -8.96 -11.10 -15.45
CA PHE A 57 -7.89 -10.47 -14.67
C PHE A 57 -7.14 -9.39 -15.47
N ALA A 58 -6.88 -9.65 -16.76
CA ALA A 58 -6.28 -8.68 -17.67
C ALA A 58 -7.14 -7.43 -17.86
N ARG A 59 -8.48 -7.56 -17.81
CA ARG A 59 -9.42 -6.42 -17.84
C ARG A 59 -9.51 -5.67 -16.51
N LEU A 60 -9.42 -6.37 -15.38
CA LEU A 60 -9.48 -5.75 -14.05
C LEU A 60 -8.21 -4.99 -13.69
N THR A 61 -7.05 -5.52 -14.05
CA THR A 61 -5.74 -4.91 -13.73
C THR A 61 -5.65 -3.42 -14.08
N PRO A 62 -6.02 -2.96 -15.30
CA PRO A 62 -5.98 -1.53 -15.62
C PRO A 62 -6.98 -0.71 -14.80
N GLN A 63 -8.18 -1.23 -14.53
CA GLN A 63 -9.18 -0.54 -13.70
C GLN A 63 -8.69 -0.31 -12.27
N ILE A 64 -8.00 -1.32 -11.71
CA ILE A 64 -7.40 -1.22 -10.37
C ILE A 64 -6.29 -0.18 -10.36
N ARG A 65 -5.43 -0.16 -11.40
CA ARG A 65 -4.37 0.84 -11.53
C ARG A 65 -4.94 2.26 -11.61
N GLU A 66 -5.93 2.47 -12.45
CA GLU A 66 -6.60 3.76 -12.61
C GLU A 66 -7.19 4.25 -11.27
N ARG A 67 -7.87 3.37 -10.53
CA ARG A 67 -8.41 3.72 -9.20
C ARG A 67 -7.31 4.12 -8.22
N VAL A 68 -6.19 3.39 -8.23
CA VAL A 68 -5.04 3.68 -7.37
C VAL A 68 -4.44 5.05 -7.72
N GLU A 69 -4.24 5.34 -9.00
CA GLU A 69 -3.75 6.64 -9.48
C GLU A 69 -4.68 7.78 -9.04
N GLN A 70 -5.98 7.66 -9.29
CA GLN A 70 -6.97 8.65 -8.88
C GLN A 70 -6.95 8.92 -7.36
N LYS A 71 -6.90 7.86 -6.54
CA LYS A 71 -6.86 8.00 -5.08
C LYS A 71 -5.52 8.57 -4.60
N GLN A 72 -4.40 8.24 -5.25
CA GLN A 72 -3.10 8.83 -4.95
C GLN A 72 -3.07 10.32 -5.29
N ASP A 73 -3.59 10.71 -6.45
CA ASP A 73 -3.70 12.11 -6.88
C ASP A 73 -4.59 12.93 -5.95
N GLN A 74 -5.72 12.38 -5.52
CA GLN A 74 -6.57 13.04 -4.52
C GLN A 74 -5.80 13.27 -3.21
N ARG A 75 -5.12 12.25 -2.68
CA ARG A 75 -4.32 12.38 -1.45
C ARG A 75 -3.19 13.39 -1.61
N LYS A 76 -2.52 13.40 -2.76
CA LYS A 76 -1.48 14.37 -3.10
C LYS A 76 -2.05 15.79 -3.11
N LYS A 77 -3.19 16.02 -3.78
CA LYS A 77 -3.88 17.32 -3.79
C LYS A 77 -4.22 17.81 -2.38
N TYR A 78 -4.72 16.92 -1.51
CA TYR A 78 -5.00 17.28 -0.12
C TYR A 78 -3.74 17.59 0.68
N PHE A 79 -2.69 16.79 0.52
CA PHE A 79 -1.41 16.99 1.20
C PHE A 79 -0.72 18.30 0.77
N ASP A 80 -0.70 18.57 -0.53
CA ASP A 80 -0.06 19.75 -1.10
C ASP A 80 -0.93 21.04 -0.99
N LYS A 81 -2.18 20.96 -0.50
CA LYS A 81 -3.11 22.11 -0.42
C LYS A 81 -2.52 23.34 0.28
N ASN A 82 -1.74 23.13 1.34
CA ASN A 82 -1.12 24.20 2.12
C ASN A 82 0.40 24.32 1.87
N ARG A 83 0.92 23.59 0.89
CA ARG A 83 2.34 23.58 0.57
C ARG A 83 2.71 24.86 -0.17
N ARG A 84 3.68 25.59 0.37
CA ARG A 84 4.28 26.74 -0.33
C ARG A 84 5.40 26.22 -1.24
N PRO A 85 5.39 26.53 -2.54
CA PRO A 85 6.50 26.17 -3.41
C PRO A 85 7.74 26.97 -2.97
N ILE A 86 8.84 26.25 -2.74
CA ILE A 86 10.16 26.82 -2.44
C ILE A 86 11.09 26.29 -3.52
N TYR A 87 11.76 27.19 -4.23
CA TYR A 87 12.75 26.87 -5.24
C TYR A 87 14.12 27.24 -4.69
N TYR A 88 15.07 26.31 -4.78
CA TYR A 88 16.45 26.52 -4.33
C TYR A 88 17.35 26.71 -5.55
N GLN A 89 18.30 27.62 -5.45
CA GLN A 89 19.35 27.85 -6.44
C GLN A 89 20.70 27.32 -5.92
N PRO A 90 21.64 26.94 -6.80
CA PRO A 90 23.00 26.61 -6.39
C PRO A 90 23.62 27.76 -5.59
N GLY A 91 24.16 27.44 -4.40
CA GLY A 91 24.67 28.43 -3.44
C GLY A 91 23.69 28.87 -2.36
N ASP A 92 22.41 28.45 -2.43
CA ASP A 92 21.44 28.72 -1.38
C ASP A 92 21.75 27.96 -0.09
N LYS A 93 21.75 28.71 1.01
CA LYS A 93 22.02 28.20 2.35
C LYS A 93 20.75 27.61 2.96
N VAL A 94 20.64 26.28 2.94
CA VAL A 94 19.46 25.56 3.47
C VAL A 94 19.75 24.86 4.79
N TRP A 95 18.74 24.84 5.66
CA TRP A 95 18.76 24.07 6.90
C TRP A 95 18.33 22.63 6.63
N VAL A 96 19.19 21.67 6.95
CA VAL A 96 18.86 20.24 6.85
C VAL A 96 18.16 19.82 8.13
N THR A 97 17.05 19.10 8.00
CA THR A 97 16.30 18.62 9.17
C THR A 97 16.97 17.37 9.71
N LEU A 98 17.32 17.38 10.99
CA LEU A 98 17.94 16.25 11.66
C LEU A 98 16.90 15.41 12.40
N HIS A 99 17.17 14.11 12.47
CA HIS A 99 16.39 13.16 13.25
C HIS A 99 17.21 12.56 14.39
N PRO A 100 17.67 13.37 15.35
CA PRO A 100 18.46 12.87 16.47
C PRO A 100 17.63 11.86 17.28
N LYS A 101 18.26 10.74 17.63
CA LYS A 101 17.69 9.70 18.48
C LYS A 101 18.23 9.85 19.89
N SER A 102 17.37 9.62 20.88
CA SER A 102 17.82 9.55 22.27
C SER A 102 18.57 8.25 22.50
N SER A 103 19.69 8.33 23.23
CA SER A 103 20.48 7.18 23.63
C SER A 103 20.76 7.27 25.12
N ARG A 104 20.40 6.23 25.88
CA ARG A 104 20.66 6.16 27.32
C ARG A 104 22.14 5.93 27.61
N SER A 105 22.83 5.11 26.79
CA SER A 105 24.27 4.85 26.94
C SER A 105 25.08 6.13 26.75
N ASP A 106 24.70 6.94 25.76
CA ASP A 106 25.46 8.13 25.41
C ASP A 106 24.97 9.38 26.16
N LYS A 107 24.05 9.19 27.13
CA LYS A 107 23.36 10.27 27.87
C LYS A 107 22.76 11.36 26.95
N ARG A 108 22.44 11.00 25.70
CA ARG A 108 21.87 11.91 24.70
C ARG A 108 20.36 11.92 24.79
N SER A 109 19.77 13.07 25.07
CA SER A 109 18.32 13.27 25.02
C SER A 109 17.93 14.08 23.78
N LYS A 110 17.07 13.50 22.92
CA LYS A 110 16.53 14.14 21.72
C LYS A 110 15.93 15.53 21.99
N LYS A 111 15.40 15.76 23.19
CA LYS A 111 14.79 17.04 23.59
C LYS A 111 15.79 18.21 23.56
N PHE A 112 17.07 17.94 23.79
CA PHE A 112 18.13 18.95 23.84
C PHE A 112 18.99 18.98 22.58
N TYR A 113 18.69 18.15 21.58
CA TYR A 113 19.43 18.16 20.33
C TYR A 113 18.82 19.15 19.32
N PRO A 114 19.68 19.88 18.57
CA PRO A 114 19.23 20.67 17.43
C PRO A 114 18.42 19.81 16.46
N LYS A 115 17.27 20.34 16.03
CA LYS A 115 16.43 19.67 15.01
C LYS A 115 16.86 20.01 13.59
N ARG A 116 17.74 20.99 13.44
CA ARG A 116 18.24 21.49 12.16
C ARG A 116 19.70 21.86 12.32
N GLU A 117 20.51 21.51 11.33
CA GLU A 117 21.89 21.96 11.17
C GLU A 117 22.03 22.59 9.77
N GLY A 118 22.95 23.55 9.62
CA GLY A 118 23.33 24.21 8.36
C GLY A 118 24.86 24.30 8.29
N LEU A 119 25.55 24.46 7.16
CA LEU A 119 25.20 24.95 5.82
C LEU A 119 25.98 24.12 4.77
N ILE A 120 25.30 23.31 3.96
CA ILE A 120 25.95 22.64 2.81
C ILE A 120 25.83 23.59 1.63
N SER A 121 26.96 24.02 1.06
CA SER A 121 27.03 24.79 -0.20
C SER A 121 26.86 23.88 -1.40
#